data_AF-A0A1U9XFZ7-F1
#
_entry.id   AF-A0A1U9XFZ7-F1
#
_cell.length_a   1.000
_cell.length_b   1.000
_cell.length_c   1.000
_cell.angle_alpha   90.00
_cell.angle_beta   90.00
_cell.angle_gamma   90.00
#
_symmetry.space_group_name_H-M   'P 1'
#
loop_
_entity.id
_entity.type
_entity.pdbx_description
1 polymer ?
#
loop_
_entity_poly.entity_id
_entity_poly.type
_entity_poly.pdbx_seq_one_letter_code
_entity_poly.pdbx_strand_id
1 'polypeptide(L)'
;MIVRYGGGNDGIVDYLINGRKAERQYTRDELDHRVVLDGDLQTTDKIIDSIENKSQERYLHITLSFHESHVSNEVLKAVVDDYKNY
;
A
#
# COMPACT_ATOMS: atom_id res chain seq x y z
N MET A 1 -13.00 11.59 -3.52
CA MET A 1 -11.68 10.92 -3.61
C MET A 1 -10.57 11.90 -3.25
N ILE A 2 -9.63 11.51 -2.39
CA ILE A 2 -8.43 12.29 -2.07
C ILE A 2 -7.22 11.48 -2.55
N VAL A 3 -6.31 12.14 -3.27
CA VAL A 3 -5.04 11.54 -3.72
C VAL A 3 -3.92 12.14 -2.90
N ARG A 4 -3.08 11.28 -2.32
CA ARG A 4 -1.82 11.69 -1.68
C ARG A 4 -0.70 10.89 -2.31
N TYR A 5 0.44 11.53 -2.53
CA TYR A 5 1.65 10.87 -2.97
C TYR A 5 2.78 11.26 -2.02
N GLY A 6 3.80 10.40 -1.96
CA GLY A 6 5.03 10.67 -1.26
C GLY A 6 6.08 9.65 -1.64
N GLY A 7 7.34 9.94 -1.36
CA GLY A 7 8.38 8.94 -1.43
C GLY A 7 8.88 8.55 -0.06
N GLY A 8 9.77 7.58 -0.05
CA GLY A 8 10.49 7.20 1.15
C GLY A 8 11.70 6.37 0.80
N ASN A 9 12.45 6.00 1.82
CA ASN A 9 13.70 5.29 1.66
C ASN A 9 13.56 3.82 2.07
N ASP A 10 12.84 3.52 3.15
CA ASP A 10 12.65 2.17 3.70
C ASP A 10 11.35 2.05 4.52
N GLY A 11 11.06 0.85 5.04
CA GLY A 11 10.03 0.63 6.07
C GLY A 11 8.56 0.63 5.60
N ILE A 12 8.28 0.90 4.33
CA ILE A 12 6.90 0.93 3.82
C ILE A 12 6.20 -0.44 3.92
N VAL A 13 6.93 -1.54 3.70
CA VAL A 13 6.35 -2.89 3.76
C VAL A 13 5.96 -3.25 5.19
N ASP A 14 6.85 -3.03 6.16
CA ASP A 14 6.54 -3.23 7.58
C ASP A 14 5.36 -2.35 8.03
N TYR A 15 5.32 -1.08 7.60
CA TYR A 15 4.20 -0.20 7.88
C TYR A 15 2.86 -0.68 7.29
N LEU A 16 2.89 -1.26 6.08
CA LEU A 16 1.70 -1.79 5.41
C LEU A 16 1.22 -3.11 6.02
N ILE A 17 2.10 -3.89 6.66
CA ILE A 17 1.75 -5.14 7.36
C ILE A 17 1.42 -4.83 8.83
N ASN A 18 2.45 -4.43 9.59
CA ASN A 18 2.45 -4.32 11.05
C ASN A 18 2.17 -2.91 11.60
N GLY A 19 2.18 -1.88 10.73
CA GLY A 19 2.10 -0.48 11.16
C GLY A 19 0.94 -0.20 12.12
N ARG A 20 1.17 0.66 13.12
CA ARG A 20 0.17 1.03 14.13
C ARG A 20 -0.08 2.54 14.05
N LYS A 21 -1.36 2.96 14.06
CA LYS A 21 -1.67 4.37 14.34
C LYS A 21 -1.36 4.63 15.81
N ALA A 22 -0.50 5.63 16.09
CA ALA A 22 0.03 5.93 17.42
C ALA A 22 -1.02 6.06 18.54
N GLU A 23 -2.28 6.35 18.20
CA GLU A 23 -3.37 6.57 19.16
C GLU A 23 -4.34 5.38 19.33
N ARG A 24 -4.06 4.20 18.75
CA ARG A 24 -4.96 3.03 18.84
C ARG A 24 -4.33 1.87 19.58
N GLN A 25 -5.13 1.18 20.39
CA GLN A 25 -4.70 0.05 21.22
C GLN A 25 -4.49 -1.22 20.39
N TYR A 26 -5.26 -1.38 19.30
CA TYR A 26 -5.19 -2.51 18.37
C TYR A 26 -4.24 -2.24 17.20
N THR A 27 -3.60 -3.31 16.72
CA THR A 27 -2.73 -3.30 15.53
C THR A 27 -3.55 -3.16 14.25
N ARG A 28 -2.94 -2.80 13.11
CA ARG A 28 -3.68 -2.68 11.85
C ARG A 28 -4.25 -4.02 11.35
N ASP A 29 -3.58 -5.12 11.61
CA ASP A 29 -4.07 -6.47 11.27
C ASP A 29 -5.40 -6.81 11.95
N GLU A 30 -5.67 -6.19 13.11
CA GLU A 30 -6.90 -6.42 13.87
C GLU A 30 -8.06 -5.50 13.47
N LEU A 31 -7.80 -4.43 12.72
CA LEU A 31 -8.77 -3.36 12.44
C LEU A 31 -9.09 -3.16 10.96
N ASP A 32 -8.13 -3.35 10.06
CA ASP A 32 -8.27 -2.99 8.66
C ASP A 32 -8.36 -4.26 7.78
N HIS A 33 -9.47 -4.42 7.05
CA HIS A 33 -9.57 -5.43 6.01
C HIS A 33 -8.78 -4.96 4.77
N ARG A 34 -7.58 -5.50 4.59
CA ARG A 34 -6.68 -5.16 3.48
C ARG A 34 -6.69 -6.24 2.41
N VAL A 35 -6.71 -5.81 1.15
CA VAL A 35 -6.69 -6.71 -0.01
C VAL A 35 -5.57 -6.28 -0.93
N VAL A 36 -4.67 -7.21 -1.22
CA VAL A 36 -3.68 -7.03 -2.29
C VAL A 36 -4.40 -7.28 -3.61
N LEU A 37 -4.56 -6.24 -4.42
CA LEU A 37 -5.21 -6.34 -5.73
C LEU A 37 -4.22 -6.85 -6.79
N ASP A 38 -2.93 -6.51 -6.65
CA ASP A 38 -1.85 -6.96 -7.52
C ASP A 38 -0.47 -6.80 -6.86
N GLY A 39 0.51 -7.53 -7.38
CA GLY A 39 1.90 -7.45 -6.96
C GLY A 39 2.21 -8.24 -5.69
N ASP A 40 3.45 -8.10 -5.21
CA ASP A 40 3.97 -8.82 -4.06
C ASP A 40 4.83 -7.89 -3.19
N LEU A 41 4.38 -7.67 -1.95
CA LEU A 41 5.04 -6.75 -1.02
C LEU A 41 6.46 -7.21 -0.65
N GLN A 42 6.72 -8.52 -0.55
CA GLN A 42 8.05 -9.02 -0.22
C GLN A 42 9.06 -8.76 -1.36
N THR A 43 8.60 -8.86 -2.60
CA THR A 43 9.37 -8.54 -3.79
C THR A 43 9.63 -7.04 -3.86
N THR A 44 8.61 -6.22 -3.57
CA THR A 44 8.78 -4.76 -3.47
C THR A 44 9.84 -4.38 -2.43
N ASP A 45 9.82 -5.01 -1.25
CA ASP A 45 10.80 -4.77 -0.17
C ASP A 45 12.24 -5.03 -0.65
N LYS A 46 12.47 -6.20 -1.25
CA LYS A 46 13.76 -6.60 -1.79
C LYS A 46 14.26 -5.64 -2.89
N ILE A 47 13.36 -5.16 -3.74
CA ILE A 47 13.71 -4.18 -4.77
C ILE A 47 14.14 -2.86 -4.14
N ILE A 48 13.37 -2.34 -3.16
CA ILE A 48 13.71 -1.11 -2.44
C ILE A 48 15.08 -1.24 -1.78
N ASP A 49 15.33 -2.35 -1.08
CA ASP A 49 16.59 -2.62 -0.38
C ASP A 49 17.78 -2.77 -1.33
N SER A 50 17.56 -3.24 -2.56
CA SER A 50 18.61 -3.34 -3.58
C SER A 50 19.10 -1.99 -4.11
N ILE A 51 18.31 -0.92 -3.93
CA ILE A 51 18.66 0.43 -4.38
C ILE A 51 19.61 1.07 -3.35
N GLU A 52 20.80 1.49 -3.80
CA GLU A 52 21.80 2.15 -2.97
C GLU A 52 21.25 3.42 -2.32
N ASN A 53 21.37 3.56 -1.00
CA ASN A 53 20.89 4.74 -0.29
C ASN A 53 21.91 5.89 -0.34
N LYS A 54 21.61 6.93 -1.13
CA LYS A 54 22.35 8.20 -1.26
C LYS A 54 21.53 9.39 -0.75
N SER A 55 20.66 9.16 0.24
CA SER A 55 19.72 10.16 0.77
C SER A 55 18.63 10.60 -0.21
N GLN A 56 18.32 9.79 -1.23
CA GLN A 56 17.18 9.96 -2.13
C GLN A 56 15.94 9.17 -1.67
N GLU A 57 14.80 9.40 -2.34
CA GLU A 57 13.63 8.52 -2.24
C GLU A 57 13.83 7.28 -3.12
N ARG A 58 13.72 6.08 -2.54
CA ARG A 58 13.91 4.79 -3.23
C ARG A 58 12.60 4.23 -3.80
N TYR A 59 11.46 4.77 -3.37
CA TYR A 59 10.14 4.42 -3.90
C TYR A 59 9.21 5.63 -3.91
N LEU A 60 8.21 5.58 -4.78
CA LEU A 60 7.04 6.45 -4.80
C LEU A 60 5.84 5.61 -4.34
N HIS A 61 5.02 6.15 -3.45
CA HIS A 61 3.73 5.57 -3.11
C HIS A 61 2.62 6.60 -3.36
N ILE A 62 1.48 6.11 -3.85
CA ILE A 62 0.28 6.90 -4.10
C ILE A 62 -0.86 6.25 -3.32
N THR A 63 -1.50 7.03 -2.45
CA THR A 63 -2.66 6.61 -1.67
C THR A 63 -3.91 7.29 -2.22
N LEU A 64 -4.91 6.48 -2.58
CA LEU A 64 -6.23 6.93 -3.01
C LEU A 64 -7.22 6.67 -1.87
N SER A 65 -7.84 7.72 -1.36
CA SER A 65 -8.87 7.64 -0.32
C SER A 65 -10.25 7.89 -0.93
N PHE A 66 -11.16 6.97 -0.69
CA PHE A 66 -12.54 7.01 -1.18
C PHE A 66 -13.51 7.35 -0.04
N HIS A 67 -14.66 7.95 -0.37
CA HIS A 67 -15.71 8.24 0.62
C HIS A 67 -16.71 7.08 0.73
N GLU A 68 -16.79 6.29 -0.34
CA GLU A 68 -17.60 5.09 -0.48
C GLU A 68 -17.34 4.15 0.69
N SER A 69 -18.39 3.80 1.42
CA SER A 69 -18.31 3.02 2.65
C SER A 69 -18.17 1.53 2.39
N HIS A 70 -18.53 1.04 1.20
CA HIS A 70 -18.46 -0.37 0.86
C HIS A 70 -18.26 -0.57 -0.64
N VAL A 71 -17.18 -1.29 -0.98
CA VAL A 71 -16.93 -1.86 -2.31
C VAL A 71 -16.45 -3.29 -2.06
N SER A 72 -17.01 -4.27 -2.76
CA SER A 72 -16.60 -5.66 -2.59
C SER A 72 -15.21 -5.90 -3.19
N ASN A 73 -14.47 -6.85 -2.62
CA ASN A 73 -13.15 -7.24 -3.13
C ASN A 73 -13.22 -7.70 -4.60
N GLU A 74 -14.32 -8.36 -4.98
CA GLU A 74 -14.57 -8.82 -6.35
C GLU A 74 -14.62 -7.66 -7.34
N VAL A 75 -15.35 -6.59 -7.00
CA VAL A 75 -15.42 -5.39 -7.83
C VAL A 75 -14.06 -4.70 -7.91
N LEU A 76 -13.35 -4.56 -6.79
CA LEU A 76 -12.00 -3.98 -6.78
C LEU A 76 -11.04 -4.77 -7.68
N LYS A 77 -11.10 -6.11 -7.61
CA LYS A 77 -10.25 -6.98 -8.43
C LYS A 77 -10.62 -6.90 -9.91
N ALA A 78 -11.91 -6.93 -10.24
CA ALA A 78 -12.39 -6.80 -11.61
C ALA A 78 -11.95 -5.47 -12.24
N VAL A 79 -12.06 -4.35 -11.52
CA VAL A 79 -11.61 -3.04 -12.02
C VAL A 79 -10.10 -3.02 -12.28
N VAL A 80 -9.29 -3.63 -11.41
CA VAL A 80 -7.84 -3.71 -11.61
C VAL A 80 -7.47 -4.64 -12.76
N ASP A 81 -8.15 -5.77 -12.88
CA ASP A 81 -7.90 -6.73 -13.97
C ASP A 81 -8.31 -6.13 -15.32
N ASP A 82 -9.46 -5.45 -15.39
CA ASP A 82 -9.89 -4.70 -16.57
C ASP A 82 -8.83 -3.66 -16.96
N TYR A 83 -8.35 -2.85 -16.01
CA TYR A 83 -7.32 -1.83 -16.28
C TYR A 83 -6.02 -2.41 -16.85
N LYS A 84 -5.58 -3.59 -16.42
CA LYS A 84 -4.36 -4.22 -16.93
C LYS A 84 -4.51 -4.86 -18.31
N ASN A 85 -5.73 -5.21 -18.68
CA ASN A 85 -6.02 -5.84 -19.98
C ASN A 85 -6.18 -4.82 -21.11
N TYR A 86 -6.21 -3.51 -20.79
CA TYR A 86 -6.18 -2.40 -21.73
C TYR A 86 -4.77 -1.83 -21.89
#